data_AF-A0AAP3EUQ1-F1
#
_entry.id   AF-A0AAP3EUQ1-F1
#
_cell.length_a   1.000
_cell.length_b   1.000
_cell.length_c   1.000
_cell.angle_alpha   90.00
_cell.angle_beta   90.00
_cell.angle_gamma   90.00
#
_symmetry.space_group_name_H-M   'P 1'
#
loop_
_entity.id
_entity.type
_entity.pdbx_description
1 polymer ?
#
loop_
_entity_poly.entity_id
_entity_poly.type
_entity_poly.pdbx_seq_one_letter_code
_entity_poly.pdbx_strand_id
1 'polypeptide(L)'
;MNPDHTTPAQEHPRVRRIKNQIAEAGYGTWFYDVRLLHVLGPRRGWRFDVDALAIGLDEAWFYEPSRPAEQNEDAMPTAVYVFSAEVDGVDGFQVDPPSHDDELSPFSRFYSTGDELIADLEALERWRAPIEGDPPGATRGRRLGLEPHADVESDGLDEGR
;
A
#
# COMPACT_ATOMS: atom_id res chain seq x y z
N MET A 1 -35.48 24.02 -22.79
CA MET A 1 -34.12 23.64 -22.38
C MET A 1 -34.11 23.59 -20.86
N ASN A 2 -34.08 22.39 -20.27
CA ASN A 2 -33.82 22.23 -18.83
C ASN A 2 -32.44 21.57 -18.73
N PRO A 3 -31.50 22.13 -17.95
CA PRO A 3 -30.21 21.52 -17.71
C PRO A 3 -30.38 20.26 -16.87
N ASP A 4 -29.54 19.28 -17.17
CA ASP A 4 -29.50 17.95 -16.59
C ASP A 4 -29.63 17.95 -15.05
N HIS A 5 -30.63 17.23 -14.56
CA HIS A 5 -30.58 16.63 -13.24
C HIS A 5 -29.54 15.50 -13.30
N THR A 6 -28.26 15.82 -13.12
CA THR A 6 -27.26 14.82 -12.77
C THR A 6 -27.65 14.22 -11.42
N THR A 7 -28.22 13.01 -11.46
CA THR A 7 -28.40 12.16 -10.30
C THR A 7 -27.07 12.16 -9.51
N PRO A 8 -27.06 12.47 -8.19
CA PRO A 8 -25.82 12.37 -7.42
C PRO A 8 -25.28 10.97 -7.61
N ALA A 9 -24.01 10.86 -8.02
CA ALA A 9 -23.36 9.59 -8.31
C ALA A 9 -23.63 8.64 -7.13
N GLN A 10 -24.36 7.55 -7.39
CA GLN A 10 -24.72 6.62 -6.33
C GLN A 10 -23.43 6.05 -5.75
N GLU A 11 -23.23 6.22 -4.45
CA GLU A 11 -22.08 5.69 -3.73
C GLU A 11 -21.93 4.19 -3.99
N HIS A 12 -20.72 3.76 -4.34
CA HIS A 12 -20.45 2.37 -4.65
C HIS A 12 -20.80 1.47 -3.45
N PRO A 13 -21.55 0.36 -3.61
CA PRO A 13 -22.02 -0.46 -2.49
C PRO A 13 -20.89 -1.00 -1.58
N ARG A 14 -19.70 -1.26 -2.15
CA ARG A 14 -18.53 -1.66 -1.36
C ARG A 14 -17.95 -0.54 -0.52
N VAL A 15 -17.95 0.70 -1.01
CA VAL A 15 -17.52 1.87 -0.24
C VAL A 15 -18.45 2.05 0.96
N ARG A 16 -19.76 1.94 0.75
CA ARG A 16 -20.75 1.97 1.84
C ARG A 16 -20.51 0.87 2.87
N ARG A 17 -20.25 -0.36 2.42
CA ARG A 17 -19.96 -1.48 3.31
C ARG A 17 -18.73 -1.21 4.18
N ILE A 18 -17.65 -0.72 3.59
CA ILE A 18 -16.41 -0.41 4.32
C ILE A 18 -16.67 0.68 5.37
N LYS A 19 -17.39 1.76 5.02
CA LYS A 19 -17.80 2.80 5.97
C LYS A 19 -18.60 2.24 7.15
N ASN A 20 -19.50 1.30 6.90
CA ASN A 20 -20.26 0.65 7.96
C ASN A 20 -19.36 -0.22 8.85
N GLN A 21 -18.42 -0.97 8.29
CA GLN A 21 -17.48 -1.79 9.07
C GLN A 21 -16.62 -0.94 10.01
N ILE A 22 -16.11 0.20 9.51
CA ILE A 22 -15.36 1.18 10.30
C ILE A 22 -16.23 1.71 11.45
N ALA A 23 -17.47 2.12 11.16
CA ALA A 23 -18.39 2.65 12.16
C ALA A 23 -18.77 1.61 13.22
N GLU A 24 -18.98 0.35 12.82
CA GLU A 24 -19.25 -0.78 13.71
C GLU A 24 -18.07 -1.08 14.64
N ALA A 25 -16.84 -0.87 14.17
CA ALA A 25 -15.62 -1.00 14.97
C ALA A 25 -15.40 0.18 15.95
N GLY A 26 -16.30 1.16 15.99
CA GLY A 26 -16.26 2.27 16.95
C GLY A 26 -15.39 3.46 16.51
N TYR A 27 -14.77 3.38 15.33
CA TYR A 27 -14.10 4.52 14.71
C TYR A 27 -15.18 5.41 14.09
N GLY A 28 -15.61 6.43 14.85
CA GLY A 28 -16.70 7.33 14.46
C GLY A 28 -16.48 8.07 13.13
N THR A 29 -17.37 9.01 12.82
CA THR A 29 -17.40 9.74 11.54
C THR A 29 -16.17 10.63 11.25
N TRP A 30 -15.27 10.82 12.20
CA TRP A 30 -14.00 11.54 11.99
C TRP A 30 -13.04 10.76 11.06
N PHE A 31 -13.34 9.49 10.80
CA PHE A 31 -12.62 8.63 9.87
C PHE A 31 -13.03 8.82 8.39
N TYR A 32 -13.75 9.89 8.02
CA TYR A 32 -14.04 10.14 6.59
C TYR A 32 -12.79 10.53 5.77
N ASP A 33 -11.63 10.64 6.41
CA ASP A 33 -10.35 10.99 5.79
C ASP A 33 -9.57 9.77 5.23
N VAL A 34 -10.20 8.60 5.09
CA VAL A 34 -9.60 7.46 4.35
C VAL A 34 -9.33 7.88 2.91
N ARG A 35 -8.06 8.15 2.63
CA ARG A 35 -7.63 8.86 1.42
C ARG A 35 -7.86 8.01 0.18
N LEU A 36 -7.73 6.68 0.29
CA LEU A 36 -7.85 5.75 -0.82
C LEU A 36 -9.23 5.09 -0.93
N LEU A 37 -10.19 5.38 -0.03
CA LEU A 37 -11.49 4.69 0.02
C LEU A 37 -12.26 4.76 -1.30
N HIS A 38 -12.29 5.93 -1.92
CA HIS A 38 -13.01 6.14 -3.17
C HIS A 38 -12.30 5.52 -4.38
N VAL A 39 -11.01 5.19 -4.25
CA VAL A 39 -10.21 4.56 -5.31
C VAL A 39 -10.16 3.04 -5.16
N LEU A 40 -9.81 2.53 -3.97
CA LEU A 40 -9.63 1.10 -3.71
C LEU A 40 -10.93 0.40 -3.34
N GLY A 41 -11.85 1.09 -2.65
CA GLY A 41 -13.13 0.51 -2.21
C GLY A 41 -13.95 -0.11 -3.36
N PRO A 42 -14.05 0.54 -4.54
CA PRO A 42 -14.70 -0.06 -5.70
C PRO A 42 -13.91 -1.20 -6.36
N ARG A 43 -12.57 -1.19 -6.29
CA ARG A 43 -11.69 -2.10 -7.06
C ARG A 43 -11.68 -3.52 -6.52
N ARG A 44 -11.88 -4.51 -7.39
CA ARG A 44 -11.92 -5.94 -7.00
C ARG A 44 -10.57 -6.36 -6.41
N GLY A 45 -10.59 -7.22 -5.39
CA GLY A 45 -9.39 -7.74 -4.74
C GLY A 45 -8.88 -6.89 -3.58
N TRP A 46 -9.09 -5.57 -3.61
CA TRP A 46 -8.78 -4.69 -2.49
C TRP A 46 -9.76 -4.84 -1.33
N ARG A 47 -9.21 -4.93 -0.13
CA ARG A 47 -9.96 -4.97 1.14
C ARG A 47 -9.35 -3.98 2.10
N PHE A 48 -10.21 -3.30 2.82
CA PHE A 48 -9.83 -2.40 3.90
C PHE A 48 -9.56 -3.24 5.15
N ASP A 49 -8.45 -2.99 5.83
CA ASP A 49 -8.10 -3.65 7.08
C ASP A 49 -8.56 -2.79 8.26
N VAL A 50 -9.65 -3.22 8.90
CA VAL A 50 -10.21 -2.52 10.07
C VAL A 50 -9.40 -2.80 11.33
N ASP A 51 -8.75 -3.96 11.40
CA ASP A 51 -8.00 -4.36 12.60
C ASP A 51 -6.68 -3.58 12.70
N ALA A 52 -6.13 -3.15 11.56
CA ALA A 52 -5.01 -2.22 11.47
C ALA A 52 -5.27 -0.88 12.20
N LEU A 53 -6.53 -0.44 12.28
CA LEU A 53 -6.88 0.78 13.02
C LEU A 53 -6.67 0.61 14.53
N ALA A 54 -6.81 -0.62 15.04
CA ALA A 54 -6.63 -0.90 16.46
C ALA A 54 -5.16 -0.79 16.90
N ILE A 55 -4.22 -0.92 15.96
CA ILE A 55 -2.78 -0.78 16.21
C ILE A 55 -2.26 0.63 15.87
N GLY A 56 -3.16 1.58 15.60
CA GLY A 56 -2.83 3.00 15.43
C GLY A 56 -2.50 3.40 13.99
N LEU A 57 -2.79 2.56 12.99
CA LEU A 57 -2.74 3.00 11.59
C LEU A 57 -3.99 3.78 11.25
N ASP A 58 -3.84 4.89 10.52
CA ASP A 58 -4.98 5.70 10.05
C ASP A 58 -5.65 5.07 8.83
N GLU A 59 -4.92 4.31 8.03
CA GLU A 59 -5.45 3.68 6.83
C GLU A 59 -4.62 2.46 6.45
N ALA A 60 -5.27 1.32 6.22
CA ALA A 60 -4.61 0.11 5.74
C ALA A 60 -5.51 -0.69 4.79
N TRP A 61 -4.88 -1.25 3.76
CA TRP A 61 -5.50 -1.99 2.69
C TRP A 61 -4.64 -3.18 2.31
N PHE A 62 -5.29 -4.25 1.86
CA PHE A 62 -4.61 -5.39 1.27
C PHE A 62 -5.28 -5.83 -0.02
N TYR A 63 -4.48 -6.37 -0.93
CA TYR A 63 -4.95 -6.88 -2.22
C TYR A 63 -4.81 -8.40 -2.30
N GLU A 64 -5.95 -9.10 -2.37
CA GLU A 64 -6.03 -10.55 -2.60
C GLU A 64 -6.68 -10.89 -3.96
N PRO A 65 -6.24 -11.97 -4.65
CA PRO A 65 -5.10 -12.82 -4.32
C PRO A 65 -3.88 -12.45 -5.16
N SER A 66 -2.74 -12.17 -4.51
CA SER A 66 -1.44 -12.44 -5.11
C SER A 66 -1.08 -13.93 -4.96
N ARG A 67 -1.94 -14.84 -5.43
CA ARG A 67 -1.57 -16.27 -5.52
C ARG A 67 -0.48 -16.44 -6.60
N PRO A 68 0.59 -17.22 -6.33
CA PRO A 68 1.40 -17.78 -7.41
C PRO A 68 0.50 -18.65 -8.30
N ALA A 69 0.79 -18.68 -9.61
CA ALA A 69 0.03 -19.50 -10.57
C ALA A 69 0.12 -21.01 -10.26
N GLU A 70 1.15 -21.43 -9.52
CA GLU A 70 1.49 -22.83 -9.28
C GLU A 70 2.11 -23.01 -7.89
N GLN A 71 1.32 -23.20 -6.82
CA GLN A 71 1.79 -23.83 -5.57
C GLN A 71 0.64 -24.20 -4.61
N ASN A 72 0.88 -25.25 -3.84
CA ASN A 72 0.05 -25.97 -2.85
C ASN A 72 -1.25 -25.30 -2.37
N GLU A 73 -2.33 -26.10 -2.31
CA GLU A 73 -3.63 -25.74 -1.72
C GLU A 73 -3.54 -25.31 -0.24
N ASP A 74 -2.45 -25.67 0.44
CA ASP A 74 -2.16 -25.34 1.84
C ASP A 74 -1.33 -24.06 2.05
N ALA A 75 -0.83 -23.42 0.98
CA ALA A 75 -0.08 -22.17 1.10
C ALA A 75 -1.06 -21.00 1.31
N MET A 76 -0.91 -20.29 2.45
CA MET A 76 -1.68 -19.08 2.71
C MET A 76 -1.40 -18.04 1.60
N PRO A 77 -2.43 -17.40 1.01
CA PRO A 77 -2.21 -16.32 0.07
C PRO A 77 -1.46 -15.18 0.75
N THR A 78 -0.33 -14.78 0.17
CA THR A 78 0.34 -13.52 0.52
C THR A 78 -0.35 -12.37 -0.20
N ALA A 79 -0.44 -11.20 0.44
CA ALA A 79 -1.14 -10.04 -0.08
C ALA A 79 -0.19 -8.84 -0.19
N VAL A 80 -0.38 -8.00 -1.21
CA VAL A 80 0.22 -6.65 -1.21
C VAL A 80 -0.47 -5.87 -0.11
N TYR A 81 0.29 -5.25 0.78
CA TYR A 81 -0.22 -4.43 1.87
C TYR A 81 0.08 -2.95 1.60
N VAL A 82 -0.88 -2.07 1.87
CA VAL A 82 -0.77 -0.63 1.65
C VAL A 82 -1.27 0.06 2.91
N PHE A 83 -0.46 0.93 3.50
CA PHE A 83 -0.86 1.63 4.73
C PHE A 83 -0.28 3.03 4.81
N SER A 84 -0.97 3.90 5.55
CA SER A 84 -0.49 5.23 5.90
C SER A 84 0.80 5.12 6.72
N ALA A 85 1.84 5.85 6.31
CA ALA A 85 3.11 5.89 7.02
C ALA A 85 3.75 7.29 6.88
N GLU A 86 4.55 7.67 7.88
CA GLU A 86 5.46 8.81 7.81
C GLU A 86 6.88 8.26 7.59
N VAL A 87 7.55 8.69 6.52
CA VAL A 87 8.94 8.30 6.23
C VAL A 87 9.76 9.56 5.98
N ASP A 88 10.84 9.73 6.74
CA ASP A 88 11.72 10.91 6.69
C ASP A 88 10.97 12.25 6.88
N GLY A 89 9.94 12.27 7.73
CA GLY A 89 9.11 13.46 7.98
C GLY A 89 8.10 13.77 6.88
N VAL A 90 7.86 12.83 5.96
CA VAL A 90 6.88 12.96 4.88
C VAL A 90 5.75 11.95 5.10
N ASP A 91 4.53 12.44 5.24
CA ASP A 91 3.33 11.61 5.25
C ASP A 91 3.05 11.03 3.88
N GLY A 92 2.72 9.76 3.81
CA GLY A 92 2.42 9.10 2.55
C GLY A 92 1.81 7.72 2.74
N PHE A 93 2.18 6.81 1.85
CA PHE A 93 1.76 5.42 1.85
C PHE A 93 2.97 4.52 1.68
N GLN A 94 3.15 3.60 2.62
CA GLN A 94 4.04 2.47 2.43
C GLN A 94 3.27 1.33 1.77
N VAL A 95 3.93 0.66 0.83
CA VAL A 95 3.42 -0.50 0.12
C VAL A 95 4.41 -1.63 0.27
N ASP A 96 3.98 -2.66 0.99
CA ASP A 96 4.77 -3.85 1.22
C ASP A 96 4.40 -4.94 0.21
N PRO A 97 5.41 -5.66 -0.31
CA PRO A 97 5.17 -6.79 -1.19
C PRO A 97 4.38 -7.91 -0.50
N PRO A 98 3.83 -8.84 -1.28
CA PRO A 98 3.29 -10.08 -0.74
C PRO A 98 4.39 -10.91 -0.09
N SER A 99 4.52 -10.78 1.24
CA SER A 99 5.43 -11.56 2.08
C SER A 99 4.69 -12.37 3.16
N HIS A 100 5.41 -13.32 3.75
CA HIS A 100 4.96 -14.17 4.85
C HIS A 100 5.57 -13.79 6.21
N ASP A 101 6.54 -12.88 6.21
CA ASP A 101 7.23 -12.39 7.40
C ASP A 101 6.85 -10.93 7.67
N ASP A 102 6.79 -10.57 8.95
CA ASP A 102 6.63 -9.18 9.40
C ASP A 102 7.96 -8.38 9.24
N GLU A 103 8.92 -8.91 8.48
CA GLU A 103 10.20 -8.26 8.23
C GLU A 103 10.05 -7.21 7.12
N LEU A 104 10.76 -6.09 7.29
CA LEU A 104 10.77 -5.04 6.29
C LEU A 104 11.40 -5.59 5.00
N SER A 105 10.58 -5.81 3.98
CA SER A 105 11.08 -6.29 2.70
C SER A 105 11.97 -5.23 2.05
N PRO A 106 13.12 -5.61 1.46
CA PRO A 106 13.93 -4.67 0.71
C PRO A 106 13.17 -4.13 -0.52
N PHE A 107 12.08 -4.76 -0.97
CA PHE A 107 11.29 -4.28 -2.10
C PHE A 107 10.13 -3.35 -1.71
N SER A 108 9.96 -3.07 -0.41
CA SER A 108 8.93 -2.15 0.07
C SER A 108 9.09 -0.78 -0.58
N ARG A 109 7.96 -0.12 -0.87
CA ARG A 109 7.94 1.17 -1.56
C ARG A 109 7.19 2.21 -0.76
N PHE A 110 7.59 3.46 -0.91
CA PHE A 110 6.92 4.62 -0.34
C PHE A 110 6.45 5.57 -1.44
N TYR A 111 5.19 5.99 -1.31
CA TYR A 111 4.54 6.97 -2.18
C TYR A 111 4.20 8.18 -1.34
N SER A 112 4.70 9.36 -1.73
CA SER A 112 4.53 10.58 -0.94
C SER A 112 3.13 11.17 -1.11
N THR A 113 2.38 10.73 -2.12
CA THR A 113 1.02 11.17 -2.39
C THR A 113 0.13 10.02 -2.83
N GLY A 114 -1.20 10.21 -2.69
CA GLY A 114 -2.18 9.28 -3.23
C GLY A 114 -2.08 9.16 -4.76
N ASP A 115 -1.87 10.26 -5.47
CA ASP A 115 -1.79 10.25 -6.95
C ASP A 115 -0.62 9.40 -7.48
N GLU A 116 0.53 9.45 -6.80
CA GLU A 116 1.68 8.58 -7.12
C GLU A 116 1.33 7.10 -6.96
N LEU A 117 0.66 6.74 -5.87
CA LEU A 117 0.23 5.37 -5.60
C LEU A 117 -0.81 4.92 -6.63
N ILE A 118 -1.78 5.77 -6.94
CA ILE A 118 -2.85 5.50 -7.90
C ILE A 118 -2.28 5.24 -9.30
N ALA A 119 -1.23 5.98 -9.68
CA ALA A 119 -0.57 5.81 -10.97
C ALA A 119 0.11 4.43 -11.11
N ASP A 120 0.63 3.87 -10.03
CA ASP A 120 1.30 2.56 -10.03
C ASP A 120 0.36 1.39 -9.64
N LEU A 121 -0.92 1.66 -9.37
CA LEU A 121 -1.83 0.69 -8.79
C LEU A 121 -2.00 -0.59 -9.63
N GLU A 122 -2.01 -0.47 -10.96
CA GLU A 122 -2.06 -1.64 -11.86
C GLU A 122 -0.79 -2.50 -11.83
N ALA A 123 0.37 -1.89 -11.53
CA ALA A 123 1.63 -2.62 -11.34
C ALA A 123 1.61 -3.35 -10.00
N LEU A 124 1.14 -2.69 -8.94
CA LEU A 124 0.95 -3.27 -7.61
C LEU A 124 -0.02 -4.45 -7.65
N GLU A 125 -1.15 -4.31 -8.35
CA GLU A 125 -2.14 -5.38 -8.55
C GLU A 125 -1.60 -6.57 -9.35
N ARG A 126 -0.44 -6.43 -10.02
CA ARG A 126 0.27 -7.51 -10.74
C ARG A 126 1.46 -8.06 -9.97
N TRP A 127 1.77 -7.51 -8.80
CA TRP A 127 2.88 -7.99 -7.98
C TRP A 127 2.50 -9.33 -7.33
N ARG A 128 3.32 -10.37 -7.52
CA ARG A 128 3.04 -11.73 -7.09
C ARG A 128 4.23 -12.31 -6.38
N ALA A 129 3.97 -13.15 -5.38
CA ALA A 129 4.98 -13.99 -4.75
C ALA A 129 5.33 -15.20 -5.65
N PRO A 130 6.55 -15.75 -5.57
CA PRO A 130 7.70 -15.22 -4.83
C PRO A 130 8.19 -13.88 -5.43
N ILE A 131 8.71 -12.99 -4.58
CA ILE A 131 9.11 -11.65 -5.00
C ILE A 131 10.55 -11.69 -5.50
N GLU A 132 10.69 -11.56 -6.82
CA GLU A 132 12.00 -11.51 -7.49
C GLU A 132 12.48 -10.08 -7.75
N GLY A 133 11.63 -9.08 -7.50
CA GLY A 133 11.89 -7.72 -7.95
C GLY A 133 10.80 -6.71 -7.59
N ASP A 134 11.02 -5.50 -8.09
CA ASP A 134 10.05 -4.40 -8.05
C ASP A 134 8.73 -4.78 -8.74
N PRO A 135 7.61 -4.14 -8.36
CA PRO A 135 6.31 -4.35 -9.00
C PRO A 135 6.41 -4.04 -10.51
N PRO A 136 5.98 -4.95 -11.41
CA PRO A 136 6.20 -4.81 -12.84
C PRO A 136 5.56 -3.55 -13.45
N GLY A 137 6.40 -2.59 -13.84
CA GLY A 137 5.99 -1.35 -14.48
C GLY A 137 5.65 -0.20 -13.54
N ALA A 138 5.90 -0.34 -12.23
CA ALA A 138 5.79 0.78 -11.29
C ALA A 138 6.94 1.78 -11.48
N THR A 139 6.66 3.07 -11.38
CA THR A 139 7.64 4.15 -11.69
C THR A 139 7.69 5.28 -10.67
N ARG A 140 6.77 5.32 -9.71
CA ARG A 140 6.57 6.47 -8.81
C ARG A 140 7.11 6.22 -7.41
N GLY A 141 6.72 5.12 -6.77
CA GLY A 141 7.12 4.87 -5.38
C GLY A 141 8.63 4.73 -5.24
N ARG A 142 9.24 5.32 -4.21
CA ARG A 142 10.67 5.12 -3.90
C ARG A 142 10.87 3.85 -3.09
N ARG A 143 12.01 3.19 -3.20
CA ARG A 143 12.32 1.98 -2.43
C ARG A 143 12.71 2.33 -0.99
N LEU A 144 12.15 1.61 -0.01
CA LEU A 144 12.51 1.72 1.40
C LEU A 144 13.58 0.66 1.70
N GLY A 145 14.76 1.07 2.20
CA GLY A 145 15.83 0.12 2.58
C GLY A 145 16.99 -0.05 1.60
N LEU A 146 17.22 0.92 0.70
CA LEU A 146 18.52 1.08 0.05
C LEU A 146 19.08 2.45 0.43
N GLU A 147 19.50 2.62 1.68
CA GLU A 147 20.58 3.60 1.87
C GLU A 147 21.78 3.04 1.11
N PRO A 148 22.36 3.77 0.14
CA PRO A 148 23.73 3.47 -0.21
C PRO A 148 24.51 3.64 1.08
N HIS A 149 25.10 2.57 1.60
CA HIS A 149 26.29 2.76 2.41
C HIS A 149 27.21 3.59 1.53
N ALA A 150 27.31 4.89 1.84
CA ALA A 150 28.42 5.67 1.34
C ALA A 150 29.63 4.88 1.82
N ASP A 151 30.36 4.29 0.86
CA ASP A 151 31.71 3.83 1.09
C ASP A 151 32.41 5.02 1.75
N VAL A 152 32.61 4.93 3.06
CA VAL A 152 33.57 5.78 3.72
C VAL A 152 34.89 5.29 3.16
N GLU A 153 35.28 5.81 2.01
CA GLU A 153 36.67 5.96 1.62
C GLU A 153 37.30 6.81 2.73
N SER A 154 37.64 6.16 3.85
CA SER A 154 38.62 6.70 4.77
C SER A 154 39.93 6.63 4.01
N ASP A 155 40.22 7.76 3.39
CA ASP A 155 41.50 8.20 2.86
C ASP A 155 42.67 7.44 3.48
N GLY A 156 43.49 6.89 2.59
CA GLY A 156 44.81 6.44 2.93
C GLY A 156 45.58 7.56 3.64
N LEU A 157 45.97 7.30 4.88
CA LEU A 157 47.10 7.99 5.51
C LEU A 157 48.15 6.94 5.85
N ASP A 158 49.04 6.79 4.88
CA ASP A 158 50.49 6.75 5.03
C ASP A 158 51.01 6.66 6.49
N GLU A 159 51.47 5.46 6.88
CA GLU A 159 52.56 5.33 7.85
C GLU A 159 53.76 4.70 7.16
N GLY A 160 54.41 5.51 6.32
CA GLY A 160 55.82 5.34 6.00
C GLY A 160 56.72 5.71 7.19
N ARG A 161 57.60 4.75 7.53
CA ARG A 161 58.85 4.83 8.32
C ARG A 161 58.79 4.73 9.84
#